data_AF-A0A949KZ82-F1
#
_entry.id   AF-A0A949KZ82-F1
#
_cell.length_a   1.000
_cell.length_b   1.000
_cell.length_c   1.000
_cell.angle_alpha   90.00
_cell.angle_beta   90.00
_cell.angle_gamma   90.00
#
_symmetry.space_group_name_H-M   'P 1'
#
loop_
_entity.id
_entity.type
_entity.pdbx_description
1 polymer ?
#
loop_
_entity_poly.entity_id
_entity_poly.type
_entity_poly.pdbx_seq_one_letter_code
_entity_poly.pdbx_strand_id
1 'polypeptide(L)'
;MMKEIMEVLDLIDDKKLSVDEGIKVIEELRGTQKIVKKSRWIKIKIKDGESGKKINLPPIPLGLAGSLASWGIMMGINHSDEKEVLQKLDRKDIKMMFDVFKESPPMVIVEIYDESEGTEVEVYTK
;
A
#
# COMPACT_ATOMS: atom_id res chain seq x y z
N MET A 1 1.42 -16.19 -13.18
CA MET A 1 1.67 -15.84 -11.77
C MET A 1 0.85 -14.65 -11.29
N MET A 2 1.06 -13.42 -11.74
CA MET A 2 0.31 -12.26 -11.21
C MET A 2 -1.20 -12.36 -11.50
N LYS A 3 -1.58 -12.85 -12.69
CA LYS A 3 -2.98 -13.09 -13.07
C LYS A 3 -3.64 -14.18 -12.20
N GLU A 4 -2.95 -15.29 -11.97
CA GLU A 4 -3.43 -16.40 -11.14
C GLU A 4 -3.60 -15.98 -9.67
N ILE A 5 -2.69 -15.16 -9.13
CA ILE A 5 -2.83 -14.61 -7.78
C ILE A 5 -4.06 -13.70 -7.69
N MET A 6 -4.32 -12.85 -8.71
CA MET A 6 -5.53 -12.02 -8.73
C MET A 6 -6.79 -12.88 -8.76
N GLU A 7 -6.82 -13.95 -9.54
CA GLU A 7 -7.95 -14.89 -9.56
C GLU A 7 -8.20 -15.51 -8.18
N VAL A 8 -7.15 -15.83 -7.41
CA VAL A 8 -7.31 -16.31 -6.02
C VAL A 8 -7.87 -15.22 -5.11
N LEU A 9 -7.42 -13.98 -5.25
CA LEU A 9 -7.92 -12.85 -4.45
C LEU A 9 -9.41 -12.58 -4.75
N ASP A 10 -9.81 -12.65 -6.02
CA ASP A 10 -11.21 -12.51 -6.43
C ASP A 10 -12.09 -13.60 -5.80
N LEU A 11 -11.59 -14.84 -5.71
CA LEU A 11 -12.32 -15.93 -5.05
C LEU A 11 -12.48 -15.73 -3.54
N ILE A 12 -11.52 -15.08 -2.88
CA ILE A 12 -11.62 -14.71 -1.45
C ILE A 12 -12.67 -13.61 -1.28
N ASP A 13 -12.64 -12.58 -2.13
CA ASP A 13 -13.59 -11.46 -2.09
C ASP A 13 -15.03 -11.94 -2.31
N ASP A 14 -15.22 -12.85 -3.27
CA ASP A 14 -16.47 -13.53 -3.57
C ASP A 14 -16.92 -14.52 -2.47
N LYS A 15 -16.13 -14.71 -1.40
CA LYS A 15 -16.34 -15.70 -0.32
C LYS A 15 -16.42 -17.16 -0.81
N LYS A 16 -15.88 -17.44 -1.99
CA LYS A 16 -15.79 -18.78 -2.58
C LYS A 16 -14.59 -19.56 -2.05
N LEU A 17 -13.63 -18.85 -1.46
CA LEU A 17 -12.43 -19.40 -0.83
C LEU A 17 -12.21 -18.71 0.52
N SER A 18 -11.85 -19.47 1.56
CA SER A 18 -11.47 -18.85 2.83
C SER A 18 -10.10 -18.17 2.73
N VAL A 19 -9.83 -17.21 3.62
CA VAL A 19 -8.52 -16.53 3.67
C VAL A 19 -7.38 -17.53 3.88
N ASP A 20 -7.56 -18.50 4.78
CA ASP A 20 -6.53 -19.51 5.09
C ASP A 20 -6.23 -20.43 3.91
N GLU A 21 -7.26 -20.79 3.12
CA GLU A 21 -7.08 -21.58 1.90
C GLU A 21 -6.40 -20.74 0.81
N GLY A 22 -6.81 -19.48 0.65
CA GLY A 22 -6.21 -18.55 -0.29
C GLY A 22 -4.71 -18.34 -0.06
N ILE A 23 -4.29 -18.24 1.20
CA ILE A 23 -2.87 -18.14 1.56
C ILE A 23 -2.09 -19.35 1.03
N LYS A 24 -2.57 -20.57 1.26
CA LYS A 24 -1.87 -21.79 0.82
C LYS A 24 -1.71 -21.83 -0.70
N VAL A 25 -2.78 -21.52 -1.43
CA VAL A 25 -2.75 -21.50 -2.90
C VAL A 25 -1.76 -20.45 -3.42
N ILE A 26 -1.75 -19.25 -2.82
CA ILE A 26 -0.81 -18.19 -3.21
C ILE A 26 0.64 -18.58 -2.90
N GLU A 27 0.90 -19.25 -1.76
CA GLU A 27 2.24 -19.74 -1.41
C GLU A 27 2.75 -20.80 -2.39
N GLU A 28 1.89 -21.73 -2.81
CA GLU A 28 2.20 -22.72 -3.84
C GLU A 28 2.49 -22.06 -5.20
N LEU A 29 1.69 -21.07 -5.60
CA LEU A 29 1.86 -20.32 -6.86
C LEU A 29 3.13 -19.47 -6.89
N ARG A 30 3.53 -18.88 -5.75
CA ARG A 30 4.76 -18.07 -5.67
C ARG A 30 6.03 -18.89 -5.82
N GLY A 31 6.02 -20.14 -5.35
CA GLY A 31 7.23 -20.96 -5.23
C GLY A 31 8.33 -20.27 -4.39
N THR A 32 9.56 -20.78 -4.46
CA THR A 32 10.72 -20.22 -3.73
C THR A 32 11.38 -19.06 -4.47
N GLN A 33 10.60 -18.06 -4.91
CA GLN A 33 11.19 -16.85 -5.48
C GLN A 33 11.92 -16.04 -4.40
N LYS A 34 13.25 -16.00 -4.52
CA LYS A 34 14.10 -15.22 -3.63
C LYS A 34 14.04 -13.74 -4.03
N ILE A 35 13.56 -12.90 -3.11
CA ILE A 35 13.50 -11.46 -3.32
C ILE A 35 14.92 -10.90 -3.40
N VAL A 36 15.30 -10.39 -4.58
CA VAL A 36 16.67 -9.94 -4.88
C VAL A 36 17.00 -8.61 -4.21
N LYS A 37 16.01 -7.73 -4.05
CA LYS A 37 16.17 -6.41 -3.44
C LYS A 37 14.93 -6.03 -2.67
N LYS A 38 15.09 -5.77 -1.37
CA LYS A 38 14.03 -5.30 -0.48
C LYS A 38 13.85 -3.79 -0.60
N SER A 39 12.61 -3.35 -0.49
CA SER A 39 12.27 -1.94 -0.35
C SER A 39 12.79 -1.39 0.98
N ARG A 40 13.29 -0.16 0.96
CA ARG A 40 13.78 0.55 2.14
C ARG A 40 12.98 1.80 2.45
N TRP A 41 12.30 2.35 1.45
CA TRP A 41 11.59 3.62 1.54
C TRP A 41 10.19 3.51 0.93
N ILE A 42 9.26 4.30 1.44
CA ILE A 42 8.03 4.67 0.74
C ILE A 42 8.17 6.12 0.27
N LYS A 43 7.71 6.39 -0.94
CA LYS A 43 7.71 7.71 -1.56
C LYS A 43 6.30 8.05 -2.00
N ILE A 44 5.97 9.33 -1.85
CA ILE A 44 4.68 9.90 -2.26
C ILE A 44 5.00 11.09 -3.17
N LYS A 45 4.43 11.06 -4.37
CA LYS A 45 4.42 12.20 -5.28
C LYS A 45 2.98 12.63 -5.50
N ILE A 46 2.76 13.93 -5.47
CA ILE A 46 1.49 14.55 -5.81
C ILE A 46 1.79 15.61 -6.85
N LYS A 47 1.01 15.62 -7.93
CA LYS A 47 0.96 16.73 -8.87
C LYS A 47 -0.44 17.31 -8.77
N ASP A 48 -0.51 18.53 -8.26
CA ASP A 48 -1.75 19.29 -8.23
C ASP A 48 -2.13 19.70 -9.65
N GLY A 49 -3.37 19.44 -10.06
CA GLY A 49 -3.80 19.73 -11.42
C GLY A 49 -4.17 21.19 -11.66
N GLU A 50 -4.62 21.93 -10.65
CA GLU A 50 -4.98 23.35 -10.77
C GLU A 50 -3.74 24.24 -10.91
N SER A 51 -2.77 24.09 -10.00
CA SER A 51 -1.53 24.90 -10.02
C SER A 51 -0.38 24.26 -10.80
N GLY A 52 -0.47 22.98 -11.17
CA GLY A 52 0.62 22.20 -11.75
C GLY A 52 1.76 21.91 -10.76
N LYS A 53 1.61 22.29 -9.49
CA LYS A 53 2.66 22.17 -8.47
C LYS A 53 2.94 20.71 -8.15
N LYS A 54 4.22 20.36 -8.14
CA LYS A 54 4.68 19.02 -7.76
C LYS A 54 5.10 19.02 -6.30
N ILE A 55 4.42 18.22 -5.48
CA ILE A 55 4.77 17.95 -4.10
C ILE A 55 5.44 16.58 -4.07
N ASN A 56 6.74 16.57 -3.81
CA ASN A 56 7.50 15.35 -3.58
C ASN A 56 7.79 15.25 -2.10
N LEU A 57 7.10 14.34 -1.41
CA LEU A 57 7.38 14.10 0.00
C LEU A 57 8.75 13.41 0.14
N PRO A 58 9.54 13.76 1.17
CA PRO A 58 10.80 13.09 1.42
C PRO A 58 10.56 11.59 1.65
N PRO A 59 11.43 10.71 1.15
CA PRO A 59 11.28 9.27 1.32
C PRO A 59 11.20 8.89 2.81
N ILE A 60 10.16 8.14 3.18
CA ILE A 60 9.93 7.68 4.54
C ILE A 60 10.53 6.28 4.69
N PRO A 61 11.45 6.05 5.64
CA PRO A 61 12.07 4.74 5.83
C PRO A 61 11.07 3.70 6.32
N LEU A 62 10.92 2.59 5.59
CA LEU A 62 10.04 1.48 5.95
C LEU A 62 10.44 0.82 7.28
N GLY A 63 11.73 0.85 7.63
CA GLY A 63 12.24 0.35 8.91
C GLY A 63 11.76 1.15 10.14
N LEU A 64 11.33 2.40 9.94
CA LEU A 64 10.74 3.25 10.98
C LEU A 64 9.21 3.41 10.82
N ALA A 65 8.66 2.97 9.68
CA ALA A 65 7.28 3.19 9.31
C ALA A 65 6.29 2.39 10.19
N GLY A 66 6.64 1.20 10.70
CA GLY A 66 5.73 0.43 11.55
C GLY A 66 5.22 1.22 12.78
N SER A 67 6.04 2.08 13.39
CA SER A 67 5.64 2.95 14.51
C SER A 67 5.39 4.40 14.09
N LEU A 68 6.26 4.99 13.25
CA LEU A 68 6.13 6.40 12.83
C LEU A 68 5.10 6.60 11.71
N ALA A 69 4.93 5.64 10.80
CA ALA A 69 3.88 5.74 9.78
C ALA A 69 2.51 5.43 10.38
N SER A 70 2.39 4.52 11.35
CA SER A 70 1.16 4.40 12.14
C SER A 70 0.80 5.73 12.82
N TRP A 71 1.77 6.39 13.47
CA TRP A 71 1.54 7.70 14.07
C TRP A 71 1.20 8.79 13.04
N GLY A 72 1.94 8.88 11.93
CA GLY A 72 1.71 9.87 10.87
C GLY A 72 0.38 9.67 10.15
N ILE A 73 0.00 8.42 9.85
CA ILE A 73 -1.31 8.08 9.32
C ILE A 73 -2.38 8.51 10.32
N MET A 74 -2.27 8.12 11.60
CA MET A 74 -3.23 8.54 12.62
C MET A 74 -3.34 10.07 12.75
N MET A 75 -2.25 10.81 12.59
CA MET A 75 -2.28 12.28 12.55
C MET A 75 -3.00 12.82 11.31
N GLY A 76 -2.78 12.22 10.15
CA GLY A 76 -3.50 12.54 8.91
C GLY A 76 -5.00 12.27 9.04
N ILE A 77 -5.38 11.15 9.66
CA ILE A 77 -6.77 10.80 9.95
C ILE A 77 -7.44 11.89 10.79
N ASN A 78 -6.76 12.43 11.79
CA ASN A 78 -7.28 13.51 12.63
C ASN A 78 -7.50 14.84 11.88
N HIS A 79 -6.94 15.00 10.69
CA HIS A 79 -7.09 16.19 9.84
C HIS A 79 -7.84 15.91 8.53
N SER A 80 -8.34 14.69 8.34
CA SER A 80 -9.17 14.32 7.20
C SER A 80 -10.63 14.66 7.47
N ASP A 81 -11.40 14.97 6.42
CA ASP A 81 -12.86 15.12 6.50
C ASP A 81 -13.56 13.76 6.62
N GLU A 82 -12.86 12.65 6.30
CA GLU A 82 -13.39 11.28 6.37
C GLU A 82 -13.04 10.54 7.67
N LYS A 83 -13.00 11.25 8.81
CA LYS A 83 -12.55 10.69 10.10
C LYS A 83 -13.28 9.40 10.48
N GLU A 84 -14.58 9.34 10.23
CA GLU A 84 -15.42 8.19 10.62
C GLU A 84 -15.05 6.89 9.89
N VAL A 85 -14.62 6.99 8.63
CA VAL A 85 -14.15 5.83 7.85
C VAL A 85 -12.75 5.46 8.29
N LEU A 86 -11.89 6.46 8.41
CA LEU A 86 -10.48 6.26 8.67
C LEU A 86 -10.17 5.80 10.10
N GLN A 87 -11.01 6.14 11.09
CA GLN A 87 -10.88 5.64 12.46
C GLN A 87 -11.06 4.13 12.59
N LYS A 88 -11.64 3.46 11.58
CA LYS A 88 -11.78 2.00 11.54
C LYS A 88 -10.46 1.29 11.21
N LEU A 89 -9.44 2.03 10.78
CA LEU A 89 -8.13 1.46 10.49
C LEU A 89 -7.43 1.06 11.80
N ASP A 90 -7.14 -0.23 11.95
CA ASP A 90 -6.39 -0.73 13.08
C ASP A 90 -4.89 -0.46 12.90
N ARG A 91 -4.24 0.06 13.95
CA ARG A 91 -2.79 0.36 13.94
C ARG A 91 -1.94 -0.89 13.69
N LYS A 92 -2.37 -2.04 14.17
CA LYS A 92 -1.71 -3.34 13.98
C LYS A 92 -1.76 -3.74 12.51
N ASP A 93 -2.90 -3.56 11.86
CA ASP A 93 -3.07 -3.89 10.44
C ASP A 93 -2.21 -2.98 9.56
N ILE A 94 -2.19 -1.67 9.86
CA ILE A 94 -1.28 -0.71 9.22
C ILE A 94 0.17 -1.17 9.39
N LYS A 95 0.58 -1.51 10.62
CA LYS A 95 1.94 -1.98 10.89
C LYS A 95 2.28 -3.23 10.07
N MET A 96 1.37 -4.21 10.03
CA MET A 96 1.55 -5.44 9.27
C MET A 96 1.73 -5.17 7.77
N MET A 97 0.97 -4.23 7.19
CA MET A 97 1.17 -3.81 5.79
C MET A 97 2.59 -3.25 5.56
N PHE A 98 3.08 -2.38 6.44
CA PHE A 98 4.42 -1.82 6.31
C PHE A 98 5.52 -2.88 6.46
N ASP A 99 5.32 -3.87 7.33
CA ASP A 99 6.23 -5.01 7.47
C ASP A 99 6.30 -5.84 6.18
N VAL A 100 5.16 -6.05 5.50
CA VAL A 100 5.12 -6.70 4.18
C VAL A 100 5.86 -5.88 3.12
N PHE A 101 5.66 -4.55 3.07
CA PHE A 101 6.36 -3.69 2.11
C PHE A 101 7.87 -3.72 2.28
N LYS A 102 8.36 -3.74 3.53
CA LYS A 102 9.79 -3.83 3.84
C LYS A 102 10.43 -5.11 3.32
N GLU A 103 9.69 -6.21 3.35
CA GLU A 103 10.17 -7.51 2.89
C GLU A 103 9.98 -7.72 1.38
N SER A 104 9.23 -6.84 0.72
CA SER A 104 8.88 -6.92 -0.70
C SER A 104 9.82 -6.12 -1.61
N PRO A 105 9.94 -6.52 -2.91
CA PRO A 105 10.62 -5.69 -3.90
C PRO A 105 9.94 -4.33 -4.12
N PRO A 106 10.65 -3.34 -4.69
CA PRO A 106 10.07 -2.07 -5.07
C PRO A 106 8.79 -2.24 -5.91
N MET A 107 7.73 -1.53 -5.55
CA MET A 107 6.42 -1.62 -6.19
C MET A 107 5.68 -0.29 -6.15
N VAL A 108 4.75 -0.09 -7.08
CA VAL A 108 3.74 0.96 -7.00
C VAL A 108 2.61 0.43 -6.12
N ILE A 109 2.24 1.20 -5.09
CA ILE A 109 1.16 0.88 -4.16
C ILE A 109 -0.13 1.56 -4.61
N VAL A 110 -0.04 2.84 -4.97
CA VAL A 110 -1.17 3.65 -5.42
C VAL A 110 -0.74 4.47 -6.62
N GLU A 111 -1.57 4.47 -7.65
CA GLU A 111 -1.46 5.35 -8.81
C GLU A 111 -2.88 5.81 -9.15
N ILE A 112 -3.16 7.08 -8.86
CA ILE A 112 -4.47 7.69 -9.08
C ILE A 112 -4.28 8.91 -9.96
N TYR A 113 -5.16 9.06 -10.95
CA TYR A 113 -5.30 10.25 -11.76
C TYR A 113 -6.75 10.69 -11.74
N ASP A 114 -7.00 11.92 -11.28
CA ASP A 114 -8.28 12.58 -11.40
C ASP A 114 -8.31 13.37 -12.71
N GLU A 115 -9.11 12.92 -13.66
CA GLU A 115 -9.23 13.57 -14.97
C GLU A 115 -9.92 14.95 -14.89
N SER A 116 -10.79 15.15 -13.89
CA SER A 116 -11.57 16.40 -13.75
C SER A 116 -10.72 17.53 -13.20
N GLU A 117 -9.92 17.21 -12.18
CA GLU A 117 -9.03 18.19 -11.55
C GLU A 117 -7.61 18.18 -12.11
N GLY A 118 -7.23 17.13 -12.86
CA GLY A 118 -5.88 16.94 -13.40
C GLY A 118 -4.85 16.52 -12.35
N THR A 119 -5.31 16.12 -11.16
CA THR A 119 -4.47 15.76 -10.01
C THR A 119 -3.96 14.33 -10.14
N GLU A 120 -2.68 14.13 -9.88
CA GLU A 120 -2.00 12.83 -9.96
C GLU A 120 -1.34 12.50 -8.63
N VAL A 121 -1.58 11.29 -8.12
CA VAL A 121 -1.00 10.79 -6.88
C VAL A 121 -0.33 9.44 -7.12
N GLU A 122 0.96 9.37 -6.81
CA GLU A 122 1.76 8.15 -6.92
C GLU A 122 2.37 7.83 -5.55
N VAL A 123 2.07 6.65 -5.01
CA VAL A 123 2.68 6.09 -3.80
C VAL A 123 3.40 4.81 -4.18
N TYR A 124 4.70 4.72 -3.88
CA TYR A 124 5.52 3.57 -4.26
C TYR A 124 6.64 3.29 -3.26
N THR A 125 7.14 2.06 -3.27
CA THR A 125 8.30 1.64 -2.47
C THR A 125 9.59 1.63 -3.29
N LYS A 126 10.74 1.89 -2.64
CA LYS A 126 12.06 1.96 -3.29
C LYS A 126 13.18 1.35 -2.44
#